data_AF-A0A414HZ69-F1
#
_entry.id   AF-A0A414HZ69-F1
#
_cell.length_a   1.000
_cell.length_b   1.000
_cell.length_c   1.000
_cell.angle_alpha   90.00
_cell.angle_beta   90.00
_cell.angle_gamma   90.00
#
_symmetry.space_group_name_H-M   'P 1'
#
loop_
_entity.id
_entity.type
_entity.pdbx_description
1 polymer ?
#
loop_
_entity_poly.entity_id
_entity_poly.type
_entity_poly.pdbx_seq_one_letter_code
_entity_poly.pdbx_strand_id
1 'polypeptide(L)'
;MYLMDLIKSYREKLIDNPNDYSCLLFALQIPSICSRIEIPKTKENTGESKDGKFYGSKGRIWDGNIYKAWLRNHKNNFVNICGGSMGMEEFCKNLYELRCKMTHEGVVMTGTNHFFFIEGNMAMCVNDIVFFPIKRLCDDMFDAALNTLSKHKDINITQFDDMFLSSEIYNSIIKDVETTYDTFWEKYSDSDKMLNCIYDHIIVDRENMKTGIDKFFMEKPDDTFEIWDFSMRFGGIVDNKEEFIHREFDKSKSKVCLTMNKPTDVLRLSKTEYERMLQVAQELRKYTEDNKFDINRYI
;
A
#
# COMPACT_ATOMS: atom_id res chain seq x y z
N MET A 1 -3.76 8.35 -19.89
CA MET A 1 -5.23 8.25 -20.09
C MET A 1 -5.93 9.22 -19.14
N TYR A 2 -6.74 10.15 -19.66
CA TYR A 2 -7.47 11.10 -18.82
C TYR A 2 -8.67 10.45 -18.12
N LEU A 3 -9.09 10.99 -16.97
CA LEU A 3 -10.28 10.51 -16.26
C LEU A 3 -11.54 10.52 -17.13
N MET A 4 -11.68 11.49 -18.04
CA MET A 4 -12.79 11.53 -19.00
C MET A 4 -12.77 10.34 -19.96
N ASP A 5 -11.59 9.94 -20.45
CA ASP A 5 -11.45 8.79 -21.36
C ASP A 5 -11.74 7.49 -20.61
N LEU A 6 -11.32 7.41 -19.34
CA LEU A 6 -11.63 6.28 -18.48
C LEU A 6 -13.14 6.13 -18.26
N ILE A 7 -13.85 7.22 -17.97
CA ILE A 7 -15.32 7.22 -17.83
C ILE A 7 -15.99 6.73 -19.11
N LYS A 8 -15.55 7.22 -20.29
CA LYS A 8 -16.08 6.77 -21.58
C LYS A 8 -15.85 5.26 -21.80
N SER A 9 -14.63 4.78 -21.50
CA SER A 9 -14.30 3.35 -21.61
C SER A 9 -15.16 2.46 -20.71
N TYR A 10 -15.41 2.88 -19.45
CA TYR A 10 -16.30 2.15 -18.56
C TYR A 10 -17.77 2.21 -18.99
N ARG A 11 -18.22 3.32 -19.58
CA ARG A 11 -19.56 3.43 -20.17
C ARG A 11 -19.75 2.49 -21.35
N GLU A 12 -18.76 2.35 -22.23
CA GLU A 12 -18.80 1.39 -23.34
C GLU A 12 -18.87 -0.05 -22.82
N LYS A 13 -18.11 -0.39 -21.79
CA LYS A 13 -18.15 -1.73 -21.16
C LYS A 13 -19.52 -2.11 -20.59
N LEU A 14 -20.32 -1.14 -20.15
CA LEU A 14 -21.70 -1.37 -19.68
C LEU A 14 -22.70 -1.74 -20.80
N ILE A 15 -22.31 -1.61 -22.07
CA ILE A 15 -23.16 -1.97 -23.21
C ILE A 15 -23.01 -3.46 -23.54
N ASP A 16 -21.79 -3.99 -23.45
CA ASP A 16 -21.43 -5.30 -24.03
C ASP A 16 -21.09 -6.40 -23.01
N ASN A 17 -21.04 -6.11 -21.70
CA ASN A 17 -20.47 -7.03 -20.71
C ASN A 17 -21.42 -7.36 -19.54
N PRO A 18 -21.66 -8.65 -19.22
CA PRO A 18 -22.43 -9.07 -18.04
C PRO A 18 -21.69 -8.90 -16.70
N ASN A 19 -20.42 -8.49 -16.68
CA ASN A 19 -19.66 -8.30 -15.44
C ASN A 19 -19.73 -6.85 -14.92
N ASP A 20 -20.91 -6.51 -14.37
CA ASP A 20 -21.28 -5.19 -13.86
C ASP A 20 -20.51 -4.72 -12.61
N TYR A 21 -19.75 -5.61 -11.97
CA TYR A 21 -19.06 -5.32 -10.71
C TYR A 21 -17.99 -4.24 -10.85
N SER A 22 -17.16 -4.33 -11.91
CA SER A 22 -16.05 -3.39 -12.11
C SER A 22 -16.55 -1.99 -12.46
N CYS A 23 -17.61 -1.89 -13.25
CA CYS A 23 -18.25 -0.63 -13.61
C CYS A 23 -18.93 0.00 -12.39
N LEU A 24 -19.67 -0.79 -11.60
CA LEU A 24 -20.28 -0.33 -10.37
C LEU A 24 -19.24 0.17 -9.36
N LEU A 25 -18.16 -0.59 -9.15
CA LEU A 25 -17.09 -0.19 -8.24
C LEU A 25 -16.49 1.15 -8.67
N PHE A 26 -16.20 1.30 -9.97
CA PHE A 26 -15.66 2.55 -10.51
C PHE A 26 -16.66 3.72 -10.36
N ALA A 27 -17.92 3.52 -10.73
CA ALA A 27 -18.97 4.53 -10.58
C ALA A 27 -19.15 4.98 -9.13
N LEU A 28 -19.08 4.05 -8.17
CA LEU A 28 -19.16 4.38 -6.75
C LEU A 28 -17.96 5.18 -6.24
N GLN A 29 -16.79 5.13 -6.88
CA GLN A 29 -15.64 5.97 -6.50
C GLN A 29 -15.71 7.39 -7.05
N ILE A 30 -16.50 7.64 -8.10
CA ILE A 30 -16.56 8.94 -8.79
C ILE A 30 -16.84 10.11 -7.86
N PRO A 31 -17.82 10.05 -6.94
CA PRO A 31 -18.08 11.19 -6.07
C PRO A 31 -16.88 11.52 -5.18
N SER A 32 -16.09 10.53 -4.73
CA SER A 32 -14.84 10.78 -3.99
C SER A 32 -13.77 11.49 -4.85
N ILE A 33 -13.73 11.22 -6.16
CA ILE A 33 -12.75 11.83 -7.07
C ILE A 33 -13.21 13.23 -7.49
N CYS A 34 -14.42 13.33 -8.05
CA CYS A 34 -14.98 14.57 -8.58
C CYS A 34 -15.24 15.63 -7.50
N SER A 35 -15.58 15.22 -6.27
CA SER A 35 -15.72 16.16 -5.15
C SER A 35 -14.45 16.94 -4.85
N ARG A 36 -13.28 16.32 -4.97
CA ARG A 36 -11.97 16.94 -4.70
C ARG A 36 -11.54 17.92 -5.79
N ILE A 37 -12.09 17.73 -6.98
CA ILE A 37 -11.91 18.59 -8.14
C ILE A 37 -12.82 19.82 -8.02
N GLU A 38 -14.09 19.60 -7.70
CA GLU A 38 -15.12 20.63 -7.72
C GLU A 38 -15.14 21.50 -6.45
N ILE A 39 -14.79 20.92 -5.31
CA ILE A 39 -14.91 21.59 -4.00
C ILE A 39 -13.52 21.82 -3.44
N PRO A 40 -12.86 22.96 -3.70
CA PRO A 40 -11.51 23.23 -3.18
C PRO A 40 -11.50 23.42 -1.66
N LYS A 41 -10.33 23.23 -1.04
CA LYS A 41 -10.13 23.53 0.38
C LYS A 41 -10.22 25.03 0.64
N THR A 42 -11.07 25.43 1.56
CA THR A 42 -11.21 26.81 2.05
C THR A 42 -11.16 26.84 3.58
N LYS A 43 -11.13 28.04 4.16
CA LYS A 43 -11.18 28.18 5.63
C LYS A 43 -12.53 27.72 6.17
N GLU A 44 -13.62 27.99 5.44
CA GLU A 44 -14.99 27.69 5.87
C GLU A 44 -15.29 26.19 5.89
N ASN A 45 -14.71 25.43 4.96
CA ASN A 45 -14.91 23.97 4.86
C ASN A 45 -13.81 23.15 5.56
N THR A 46 -12.92 23.80 6.32
CA THR A 46 -11.88 23.16 7.13
C THR A 46 -12.30 23.06 8.60
N GLY A 47 -12.11 21.90 9.23
CA GLY A 47 -12.38 21.64 10.64
C GLY A 47 -12.60 20.16 10.94
N GLU A 48 -13.42 19.84 11.95
CA GLU A 48 -13.69 18.46 12.34
C GLU A 48 -14.74 17.79 11.45
N SER A 49 -14.58 16.48 11.21
CA SER A 49 -15.51 15.68 10.40
C SER A 49 -16.95 15.71 10.94
N LYS A 50 -17.11 15.67 12.27
CA LYS A 50 -18.42 15.63 12.94
C LYS A 50 -19.24 16.91 12.70
N ASP A 51 -18.58 18.01 12.40
CA ASP A 51 -19.20 19.31 12.09
C ASP A 51 -19.58 19.43 10.60
N GLY A 52 -19.50 18.33 9.84
CA GLY A 52 -19.80 18.30 8.41
C GLY A 52 -18.73 18.94 7.52
N LYS A 53 -17.53 19.22 8.05
CA LYS A 53 -16.42 19.81 7.29
C LYS A 53 -15.88 18.82 6.26
N PHE A 54 -15.23 19.34 5.21
CA PHE A 54 -14.69 18.55 4.11
C PHE A 54 -13.18 18.29 4.26
N TYR A 55 -12.47 19.20 4.92
CA TYR A 55 -11.03 19.10 5.12
C TYR A 55 -10.67 19.20 6.60
N GLY A 56 -9.70 18.42 7.05
CA GLY A 56 -9.05 18.56 8.34
C GLY A 56 -8.02 19.70 8.32
N SER A 57 -7.64 20.16 9.51
CA SER A 57 -6.64 21.23 9.68
C SER A 57 -5.34 20.97 8.90
N LYS A 58 -4.86 19.72 8.92
CA LYS A 58 -3.66 19.26 8.20
C LYS A 58 -3.88 18.92 6.72
N GLY A 59 -5.03 19.25 6.13
CA GLY A 59 -5.34 18.98 4.72
C GLY A 59 -5.89 17.58 4.43
N ARG A 60 -6.07 16.73 5.46
CA ARG A 60 -6.77 15.43 5.32
C ARG A 60 -8.18 15.65 4.78
N ILE A 61 -8.63 14.81 3.86
CA ILE A 61 -9.99 14.89 3.32
C ILE A 61 -10.92 14.04 4.19
N TRP A 62 -12.08 14.61 4.54
CA TRP A 62 -13.20 13.90 5.15
C TRP A 62 -14.07 13.30 4.06
N ASP A 63 -13.60 12.18 3.51
CA ASP A 63 -14.13 11.55 2.29
C ASP A 63 -15.66 11.38 2.30
N GLY A 64 -16.24 10.83 3.37
CA GLY A 64 -17.70 10.67 3.45
C GLY A 64 -18.48 11.99 3.39
N ASN A 65 -17.97 13.07 3.99
CA ASN A 65 -18.66 14.36 3.96
C ASN A 65 -18.63 14.99 2.57
N ILE A 66 -17.47 14.98 1.93
CA ILE A 66 -17.28 15.60 0.62
C ILE A 66 -17.92 14.75 -0.50
N TYR A 67 -17.94 13.42 -0.35
CA TYR A 67 -18.68 12.49 -1.21
C TYR A 67 -20.17 12.81 -1.23
N LYS A 68 -20.79 12.89 -0.04
CA LYS A 68 -22.21 13.23 0.11
C LYS A 68 -22.50 14.64 -0.40
N ALA A 69 -21.59 15.60 -0.18
CA ALA A 69 -21.73 16.96 -0.70
C ALA A 69 -21.78 17.00 -2.24
N TRP A 70 -20.92 16.23 -2.91
CA TRP A 70 -20.94 16.15 -4.37
C TRP A 70 -22.25 15.54 -4.89
N LEU A 71 -22.73 14.44 -4.29
CA LEU A 71 -24.03 13.87 -4.66
C LEU A 71 -25.19 14.86 -4.51
N ARG A 72 -25.17 15.69 -3.46
CA ARG A 72 -26.18 16.76 -3.27
C ARG A 72 -26.09 17.83 -4.35
N ASN A 73 -24.88 18.24 -4.73
CA ASN A 73 -24.67 19.23 -5.79
C ASN A 73 -25.15 18.73 -7.16
N HIS A 74 -25.01 17.43 -7.41
CA HIS A 74 -25.45 16.75 -8.62
C HIS A 74 -26.80 16.04 -8.48
N LYS A 75 -27.62 16.44 -7.49
CA LYS A 75 -28.89 15.77 -7.16
C LYS A 75 -29.80 15.57 -8.37
N ASN A 76 -29.81 16.50 -9.33
CA ASN A 76 -30.70 16.44 -10.49
C ASN A 76 -30.44 15.21 -11.37
N ASN A 77 -29.22 14.65 -11.35
CA ASN A 77 -28.90 13.38 -12.01
C ASN A 77 -29.53 12.17 -11.29
N PHE A 78 -29.89 12.31 -10.01
CA PHE A 78 -30.39 11.22 -9.17
C PHE A 78 -31.85 11.38 -8.71
N VAL A 79 -32.48 12.55 -8.92
CA VAL A 79 -33.87 12.83 -8.48
C VAL A 79 -34.87 11.81 -9.04
N ASN A 80 -34.66 11.34 -10.27
CA ASN A 80 -35.51 10.31 -10.89
C ASN A 80 -35.30 8.90 -10.29
N ILE A 81 -34.30 8.72 -9.43
CA ILE A 81 -34.02 7.48 -8.69
C ILE A 81 -34.63 7.54 -7.29
N CYS A 82 -34.50 8.66 -6.57
CA CYS A 82 -34.87 8.75 -5.15
C CYS A 82 -36.17 9.53 -4.86
N GLY A 83 -36.71 10.27 -5.84
CA GLY A 83 -37.75 11.30 -5.63
C GLY A 83 -39.10 10.82 -5.06
N GLY A 84 -39.36 9.51 -5.00
CA GLY A 84 -40.60 8.94 -4.49
C GLY A 84 -40.51 8.18 -3.17
N SER A 85 -39.31 8.02 -2.58
CA SER A 85 -39.08 6.98 -1.56
C SER A 85 -38.10 7.36 -0.44
N MET A 86 -36.95 7.94 -0.80
CA MET A 86 -35.94 8.36 0.17
C MET A 86 -35.49 9.79 -0.10
N GLY A 87 -35.38 10.59 0.97
CA GLY A 87 -34.82 11.93 0.86
C GLY A 87 -33.37 11.88 0.35
N MET A 88 -32.92 12.95 -0.32
CA MET A 88 -31.55 13.05 -0.85
C MET A 88 -30.47 12.78 0.21
N GLU A 89 -30.70 13.17 1.46
CA GLU A 89 -29.78 12.91 2.56
C GLU A 89 -29.58 11.41 2.81
N GLU A 90 -30.68 10.67 2.87
CA GLU A 90 -30.66 9.22 3.09
C GLU A 90 -30.08 8.49 1.87
N PHE A 91 -30.40 8.96 0.66
CA PHE A 91 -29.78 8.46 -0.57
C PHE A 91 -28.24 8.61 -0.53
N CYS A 92 -27.74 9.81 -0.22
CA CYS A 92 -26.30 10.08 -0.18
C CYS A 92 -25.60 9.23 0.88
N LYS A 93 -26.22 9.06 2.06
CA LYS A 93 -25.71 8.24 3.15
C LYS A 93 -25.63 6.77 2.74
N ASN A 94 -26.72 6.19 2.26
CA ASN A 94 -26.79 4.78 1.87
C ASN A 94 -25.85 4.47 0.70
N LEU A 95 -25.60 5.43 -0.19
CA LEU A 95 -24.76 5.20 -1.36
C LEU A 95 -23.29 5.22 -0.97
N TYR A 96 -22.92 6.08 -0.03
CA TYR A 96 -21.61 6.06 0.60
C TYR A 96 -21.37 4.75 1.37
N GLU A 97 -22.36 4.29 2.15
CA GLU A 97 -22.27 3.01 2.86
C GLU A 97 -22.12 1.83 1.89
N LEU A 98 -22.85 1.82 0.78
CA LEU A 98 -22.71 0.81 -0.27
C LEU A 98 -21.30 0.82 -0.87
N ARG A 99 -20.77 2.01 -1.19
CA ARG A 99 -19.38 2.17 -1.65
C ARG A 99 -18.39 1.60 -0.64
N CYS A 100 -18.58 1.87 0.65
CA CYS A 100 -17.72 1.37 1.72
C CYS A 100 -17.79 -0.16 1.83
N LYS A 101 -18.99 -0.76 1.85
CA LYS A 101 -19.17 -2.22 1.88
C LYS A 101 -18.50 -2.89 0.68
N MET A 102 -18.73 -2.38 -0.52
CA MET A 102 -18.13 -2.95 -1.74
C MET A 102 -16.60 -2.82 -1.75
N THR A 103 -16.05 -1.71 -1.23
CA THR A 103 -14.60 -1.45 -1.23
C THR A 103 -13.86 -2.21 -0.11
N HIS A 104 -14.46 -2.31 1.08
CA HIS A 104 -13.77 -2.80 2.29
C HIS A 104 -14.18 -4.21 2.71
N GLU A 105 -15.42 -4.60 2.43
CA GLU A 105 -15.96 -5.90 2.83
C GLU A 105 -16.05 -6.86 1.62
N GLY A 106 -16.02 -6.33 0.39
CA GLY A 106 -16.26 -7.12 -0.83
C GLY A 106 -17.69 -7.67 -0.92
N VAL A 107 -18.60 -7.21 -0.05
CA VAL A 107 -19.99 -7.64 0.01
C VAL A 107 -20.89 -6.54 -0.53
N VAL A 108 -21.72 -6.87 -1.50
CA VAL A 108 -22.63 -5.91 -2.16
C VAL A 108 -24.06 -6.04 -1.63
N MET A 109 -24.49 -7.23 -1.18
CA MET A 109 -25.88 -7.54 -0.90
C MET A 109 -26.06 -8.22 0.46
N THR A 110 -26.63 -7.51 1.43
CA THR A 110 -27.08 -8.07 2.72
C THR A 110 -28.53 -7.67 2.99
N GLY A 111 -29.22 -8.40 3.88
CA GLY A 111 -30.62 -8.11 4.23
C GLY A 111 -30.85 -6.75 4.91
N THR A 112 -29.78 -6.01 5.22
CA THR A 112 -29.81 -4.67 5.81
C THR A 112 -29.57 -3.56 4.79
N ASN A 113 -29.52 -3.88 3.50
CA ASN A 113 -29.26 -2.89 2.46
C ASN A 113 -30.51 -2.08 2.12
N HIS A 114 -30.31 -0.81 1.79
CA HIS A 114 -31.34 0.05 1.20
C HIS A 114 -31.32 0.03 -0.34
N PHE A 115 -30.27 -0.54 -0.93
CA PHE A 115 -30.07 -0.62 -2.37
C PHE A 115 -30.02 -2.08 -2.83
N PHE A 116 -30.88 -2.42 -3.78
CA PHE A 116 -30.91 -3.72 -4.43
C PHE A 116 -30.78 -3.54 -5.94
N PHE A 117 -29.78 -4.20 -6.51
CA PHE A 117 -29.57 -4.20 -7.95
C PHE A 117 -30.49 -5.23 -8.61
N ILE A 118 -31.09 -4.84 -9.74
CA ILE A 118 -32.02 -5.68 -10.49
C ILE A 118 -31.60 -5.84 -11.94
N GLU A 119 -31.96 -7.00 -12.51
CA GLU A 119 -31.94 -7.23 -13.96
C GLU A 119 -33.19 -6.55 -14.57
N GLY A 120 -32.99 -5.59 -15.46
CA GLY A 120 -34.06 -4.82 -16.10
C GLY A 120 -33.73 -3.34 -16.27
N ASN A 121 -34.70 -2.53 -16.70
CA ASN A 121 -34.49 -1.11 -17.02
C ASN A 121 -35.28 -0.14 -16.13
N MET A 122 -36.22 -0.64 -15.35
CA MET A 122 -37.11 0.20 -14.53
C MET A 122 -36.68 0.17 -13.08
N ALA A 123 -36.24 1.32 -12.57
CA ALA A 123 -36.05 1.49 -11.13
C ALA A 123 -37.41 1.54 -10.42
N MET A 124 -37.48 0.94 -9.25
CA MET A 124 -38.64 0.92 -8.38
C MET A 124 -38.19 1.28 -6.96
N CYS A 125 -39.06 1.94 -6.21
CA CYS A 125 -38.83 2.14 -4.80
C CYS A 125 -40.02 1.64 -3.98
N VAL A 126 -39.72 1.04 -2.84
CA VAL A 126 -40.72 0.57 -1.87
C VAL A 126 -40.22 0.97 -0.49
N ASN A 127 -40.96 1.86 0.18
CA ASN A 127 -40.53 2.48 1.44
C ASN A 127 -39.14 3.14 1.30
N ASP A 128 -38.19 2.74 2.15
CA ASP A 128 -36.79 3.18 2.19
C ASP A 128 -35.84 2.28 1.37
N ILE A 129 -36.39 1.39 0.55
CA ILE A 129 -35.64 0.48 -0.32
C ILE A 129 -35.77 0.93 -1.77
N VAL A 130 -34.63 0.99 -2.46
CA VAL A 130 -34.53 1.33 -3.87
C VAL A 130 -33.99 0.13 -4.64
N PHE A 131 -34.78 -0.31 -5.62
CA PHE A 131 -34.43 -1.31 -6.61
C PHE A 131 -34.06 -0.59 -7.91
N PHE A 132 -32.84 -0.78 -8.42
CA PHE A 132 -32.45 -0.09 -9.64
C PHE A 132 -31.42 -0.87 -10.48
N PRO A 133 -31.42 -0.67 -11.81
CA PRO A 133 -30.42 -1.29 -12.68
C PRO A 133 -29.03 -0.71 -12.43
N ILE A 134 -27.99 -1.56 -12.35
CA ILE A 134 -26.59 -1.11 -12.19
C ILE A 134 -26.22 -0.09 -13.27
N LYS A 135 -26.55 -0.43 -14.53
CA LYS A 135 -26.30 0.44 -15.68
C LYS A 135 -26.82 1.85 -15.47
N ARG A 136 -28.04 2.01 -14.97
CA ARG A 136 -28.67 3.32 -14.76
C ARG A 136 -27.89 4.15 -13.73
N LEU A 137 -27.55 3.57 -12.58
CA LEU A 137 -26.75 4.30 -11.58
C LEU A 137 -25.38 4.69 -12.13
N CYS A 138 -24.71 3.76 -12.82
CA CYS A 138 -23.41 4.05 -13.42
C CYS A 138 -23.51 5.18 -14.45
N ASP A 139 -24.52 5.15 -15.33
CA ASP A 139 -24.72 6.20 -16.33
C ASP A 139 -25.00 7.56 -15.69
N ASP A 140 -25.86 7.62 -14.67
CA ASP A 140 -26.16 8.85 -13.94
C ASP A 140 -24.91 9.42 -13.23
N MET A 141 -24.07 8.55 -12.65
CA MET A 141 -22.77 8.91 -12.07
C MET A 141 -21.79 9.44 -13.11
N PHE A 142 -21.70 8.76 -14.25
CA PHE A 142 -20.82 9.14 -15.35
C PHE A 142 -21.23 10.48 -15.97
N ASP A 143 -22.52 10.75 -16.13
CA ASP A 143 -23.01 12.04 -16.62
C ASP A 143 -22.69 13.19 -15.64
N ALA A 144 -22.92 12.97 -14.34
CA ALA A 144 -22.55 13.95 -13.32
C ALA A 144 -21.03 14.20 -13.28
N ALA A 145 -20.21 13.16 -13.45
CA ALA A 145 -18.76 13.27 -13.53
C ALA A 145 -18.29 14.06 -14.75
N LEU A 146 -18.82 13.75 -15.94
CA LEU A 146 -18.48 14.46 -17.18
C LEU A 146 -18.89 15.95 -17.11
N ASN A 147 -20.03 16.25 -16.50
CA ASN A 147 -20.43 17.63 -16.21
C ASN A 147 -19.47 18.34 -15.26
N THR A 148 -18.95 17.64 -14.25
CA THR A 148 -17.91 18.18 -13.36
C THR A 148 -16.63 18.47 -14.16
N LEU A 149 -16.10 17.46 -14.87
CA LEU A 149 -14.82 17.57 -15.58
C LEU A 149 -14.83 18.61 -16.70
N SER A 150 -15.96 18.76 -17.42
CA SER A 150 -16.08 19.75 -18.49
C SER A 150 -16.01 21.22 -18.01
N LYS A 151 -16.38 21.48 -16.75
CA LYS A 151 -16.29 22.81 -16.12
C LYS A 151 -14.91 23.13 -15.55
N HIS A 152 -14.06 22.12 -15.42
CA HIS A 152 -12.76 22.20 -14.78
C HIS A 152 -11.70 21.67 -15.77
N LYS A 153 -11.46 22.41 -16.87
CA LYS A 153 -10.56 21.98 -17.95
C LYS A 153 -9.08 22.02 -17.58
N ASP A 154 -8.72 22.84 -16.59
CA ASP A 154 -7.32 23.06 -16.16
C ASP A 154 -6.96 22.26 -14.89
N ILE A 155 -7.65 21.16 -14.60
CA ILE A 155 -7.29 20.34 -13.44
C ILE A 155 -5.97 19.63 -13.74
N ASN A 156 -4.99 19.90 -12.90
CA ASN A 156 -3.72 19.18 -12.90
C ASN A 156 -3.92 17.78 -12.27
N ILE A 157 -4.56 16.86 -13.01
CA ILE A 157 -4.59 15.44 -12.66
C ILE A 157 -3.32 14.83 -13.24
N THR A 158 -2.45 14.31 -12.37
CA THR A 158 -1.28 13.52 -12.78
C THR A 158 -1.73 12.45 -13.76
N GLN A 159 -1.15 12.44 -14.96
CA GLN A 159 -1.47 11.38 -15.91
C GLN A 159 -0.95 10.05 -15.36
N PHE A 160 -1.61 8.97 -15.72
CA PHE A 160 -1.13 7.64 -15.35
C PHE A 160 0.32 7.41 -15.84
N ASP A 161 0.65 7.92 -17.02
CA ASP A 161 2.00 7.81 -17.59
C ASP A 161 3.04 8.60 -16.76
N ASP A 162 2.62 9.69 -16.12
CA ASP A 162 3.46 10.50 -15.22
C ASP A 162 3.61 9.87 -13.82
N MET A 163 2.88 8.79 -13.50
CA MET A 163 3.07 8.07 -12.23
C MET A 163 4.37 7.27 -12.20
N PHE A 164 4.95 6.97 -13.36
CA PHE A 164 6.14 6.15 -13.47
C PHE A 164 7.38 7.02 -13.65
N LEU A 165 8.44 6.69 -12.93
CA LEU A 165 9.77 7.15 -13.31
C LEU A 165 10.13 6.52 -14.65
N SER A 166 10.73 7.29 -15.55
CA SER A 166 11.25 6.73 -16.79
C SER A 166 12.33 5.70 -16.47
N SER A 167 12.46 4.69 -17.32
CA SER A 167 13.53 3.69 -17.17
C SER A 167 14.92 4.34 -17.16
N GLU A 168 15.10 5.44 -17.88
CA GLU A 168 16.34 6.22 -17.89
C GLU A 168 16.66 6.85 -16.53
N ILE A 169 15.67 7.48 -15.90
CA ILE A 169 15.81 8.05 -14.55
C ILE A 169 16.08 6.93 -13.55
N TYR A 170 15.31 5.86 -13.60
CA TYR A 170 15.46 4.73 -12.68
C TYR A 170 16.85 4.06 -12.81
N ASN A 171 17.33 3.85 -14.04
CA ASN A 171 18.65 3.28 -14.28
C ASN A 171 19.77 4.22 -13.80
N SER A 172 19.61 5.53 -13.96
CA SER A 172 20.54 6.52 -13.41
C SER A 172 20.61 6.45 -11.88
N ILE A 173 19.45 6.36 -11.22
CA ILE A 173 19.37 6.18 -9.76
C ILE A 173 20.10 4.90 -9.33
N ILE A 174 19.82 3.76 -9.98
CA ILE A 174 20.49 2.48 -9.67
C ILE A 174 21.99 2.66 -9.78
N LYS A 175 22.48 3.18 -10.90
CA LYS A 175 23.91 3.33 -11.16
C LYS A 175 24.59 4.21 -10.12
N ASP A 176 23.97 5.32 -9.74
CA ASP A 176 24.55 6.23 -8.76
C ASP A 176 24.56 5.62 -7.35
N VAL A 177 23.49 4.90 -6.98
CA VAL A 177 23.42 4.16 -5.71
C VAL A 177 24.46 3.04 -5.68
N GLU A 178 24.54 2.21 -6.71
CA GLU A 178 25.55 1.15 -6.84
C GLU A 178 26.96 1.73 -6.74
N THR A 179 27.28 2.76 -7.54
CA THR A 179 28.60 3.42 -7.51
C THR A 179 28.92 3.95 -6.12
N THR A 180 27.95 4.57 -5.45
CA THR A 180 28.12 5.10 -4.09
C THR A 180 28.47 3.97 -3.12
N TYR A 181 27.67 2.91 -3.05
CA TYR A 181 27.91 1.83 -2.10
C TYR A 181 29.10 0.93 -2.49
N ASP A 182 29.43 0.79 -3.76
CA ASP A 182 30.63 0.09 -4.22
C ASP A 182 31.88 0.73 -3.63
N THR A 183 31.98 2.07 -3.64
CA THR A 183 33.13 2.77 -3.01
C THR A 183 33.24 2.51 -1.51
N PHE A 184 32.11 2.31 -0.81
CA PHE A 184 32.14 1.90 0.59
C PHE A 184 32.64 0.46 0.73
N TRP A 185 32.21 -0.44 -0.16
CA TRP A 185 32.55 -1.87 -0.09
C TRP A 185 33.94 -2.22 -0.63
N GLU A 186 34.58 -1.35 -1.40
CA GLU A 186 35.97 -1.51 -1.88
C GLU A 186 37.00 -1.63 -0.75
N LYS A 187 36.74 -1.01 0.41
CA LYS A 187 37.63 -1.09 1.59
C LYS A 187 37.44 -2.34 2.45
N TYR A 188 36.49 -3.22 2.13
CA TYR A 188 36.15 -4.40 2.93
C TYR A 188 36.30 -5.70 2.17
N SER A 189 36.64 -6.76 2.91
CA SER A 189 36.76 -8.10 2.35
C SER A 189 35.40 -8.72 2.03
N ASP A 190 35.36 -9.76 1.18
CA ASP A 190 34.15 -10.58 0.98
C ASP A 190 33.59 -11.12 2.30
N SER A 191 34.49 -11.43 3.23
CA SER A 191 34.17 -11.93 4.57
C SER A 191 33.43 -10.88 5.40
N ASP A 192 33.87 -9.61 5.35
CA ASP A 192 33.16 -8.49 6.00
C ASP A 192 31.80 -8.22 5.36
N LYS A 193 31.70 -8.34 4.03
CA LYS A 193 30.43 -8.21 3.30
C LYS A 193 29.44 -9.31 3.72
N MET A 194 29.92 -10.54 3.87
CA MET A 194 29.13 -11.67 4.36
C MET A 194 28.68 -11.45 5.81
N LEU A 195 29.57 -10.98 6.69
CA LEU A 195 29.22 -10.62 8.06
C LEU A 195 28.16 -9.51 8.11
N ASN A 196 28.25 -8.48 7.26
CA ASN A 196 27.20 -7.46 7.19
C ASN A 196 25.87 -8.03 6.71
N CYS A 197 25.87 -8.93 5.72
CA CYS A 197 24.65 -9.64 5.30
C CYS A 197 24.05 -10.43 6.47
N ILE A 198 24.88 -11.13 7.26
CA ILE A 198 24.44 -11.85 8.46
C ILE A 198 23.84 -10.86 9.47
N TYR A 199 24.53 -9.74 9.76
CA TYR A 199 24.07 -8.69 10.66
C TYR A 199 22.65 -8.22 10.35
N ASP A 200 22.34 -7.97 9.07
CA ASP A 200 21.03 -7.52 8.62
C ASP A 200 19.92 -8.53 8.93
N HIS A 201 20.23 -9.83 8.88
CA HIS A 201 19.26 -10.88 9.16
C HIS A 201 19.09 -11.18 10.66
N ILE A 202 20.17 -11.07 11.44
CA ILE A 202 20.15 -11.49 12.85
C ILE A 202 19.99 -10.35 13.86
N ILE A 203 20.42 -9.12 13.54
CA ILE A 203 20.52 -8.02 14.52
C ILE A 203 19.68 -6.79 14.18
N VAL A 204 19.62 -6.31 12.92
CA VAL A 204 19.05 -4.98 12.58
C VAL A 204 17.71 -4.68 13.26
N ASP A 205 16.79 -5.64 13.26
CA ASP A 205 15.46 -5.50 13.88
C ASP A 205 15.27 -6.39 15.13
N ARG A 206 16.35 -6.86 15.73
CA ARG A 206 16.33 -7.86 16.82
C ARG A 206 17.31 -7.48 17.94
N GLU A 207 16.99 -6.42 18.67
CA GLU A 207 17.81 -5.92 19.79
C GLU A 207 18.12 -6.99 20.86
N ASN A 208 17.16 -7.89 21.12
CA ASN A 208 17.35 -9.04 22.01
C ASN A 208 18.47 -9.99 21.53
N MET A 209 18.62 -10.16 20.21
CA MET A 209 19.69 -10.99 19.65
C MET A 209 21.05 -10.35 19.90
N LYS A 210 21.18 -9.05 19.61
CA LYS A 210 22.41 -8.31 19.88
C LYS A 210 22.81 -8.40 21.35
N THR A 211 21.86 -8.13 22.25
CA THR A 211 22.08 -8.19 23.70
C THR A 211 22.51 -9.59 24.15
N GLY A 212 21.93 -10.64 23.54
CA GLY A 212 22.29 -12.03 23.80
C GLY A 212 23.72 -12.37 23.37
N ILE A 213 24.15 -11.92 22.20
CA ILE A 213 25.51 -12.14 21.69
C ILE A 213 26.53 -11.33 22.51
N ASP A 214 26.23 -10.08 22.84
CA ASP A 214 27.06 -9.23 23.70
C ASP A 214 27.30 -9.91 25.05
N LYS A 215 26.24 -10.43 25.69
CA LYS A 215 26.33 -11.14 26.95
C LYS A 215 27.17 -12.42 26.83
N PHE A 216 26.99 -13.18 25.74
CA PHE A 216 27.75 -14.40 25.49
C PHE A 216 29.26 -14.13 25.48
N PHE A 217 29.73 -13.16 24.69
CA PHE A 217 31.16 -12.85 24.58
C PHE A 217 31.72 -12.08 25.78
N MET A 218 30.87 -11.49 26.61
CA MET A 218 31.27 -10.95 27.92
C MET A 218 31.61 -12.08 28.90
N GLU A 219 30.81 -13.14 28.92
CA GLU A 219 31.00 -14.29 29.81
C GLU A 219 32.06 -15.29 29.28
N LYS A 220 32.14 -15.43 27.95
CA LYS A 220 32.97 -16.43 27.26
C LYS A 220 33.65 -15.82 26.02
N PRO A 221 34.70 -15.01 26.20
CA PRO A 221 35.30 -14.24 25.10
C PRO A 221 36.01 -15.11 24.06
N ASP A 222 36.49 -16.30 24.45
CA ASP A 222 37.26 -17.19 23.58
C ASP A 222 36.41 -18.32 22.97
N ASP A 223 35.12 -18.43 23.34
CA ASP A 223 34.20 -19.43 22.80
C ASP A 223 33.60 -18.96 21.46
N THR A 224 33.05 -19.92 20.70
CA THR A 224 32.28 -19.64 19.48
C THR A 224 30.79 -19.52 19.79
N PHE A 225 30.18 -18.41 19.36
CA PHE A 225 28.74 -18.25 19.39
C PHE A 225 28.10 -19.02 18.24
N GLU A 226 27.08 -19.85 18.55
CA GLU A 226 26.40 -20.69 17.57
C GLU A 226 24.92 -20.36 17.46
N ILE A 227 24.41 -20.24 16.24
CA ILE A 227 22.97 -20.27 15.95
C ILE A 227 22.66 -21.51 15.12
N TRP A 228 22.07 -22.50 15.77
CA TRP A 228 21.58 -23.72 15.11
C TRP A 228 20.26 -23.46 14.39
N ASP A 229 20.04 -24.25 13.33
CA ASP A 229 18.89 -24.15 12.43
C ASP A 229 18.79 -22.76 11.76
N PHE A 230 19.96 -22.19 11.42
CA PHE A 230 20.12 -20.80 10.99
C PHE A 230 19.20 -20.47 9.81
N SER A 231 19.32 -21.19 8.71
CA SER A 231 18.57 -20.91 7.48
C SER A 231 17.06 -21.03 7.65
N MET A 232 16.60 -21.91 8.55
CA MET A 232 15.17 -22.02 8.88
C MET A 232 14.65 -20.86 9.74
N ARG A 233 15.52 -20.24 10.55
CA ARG A 233 15.14 -19.18 11.50
C ARG A 233 15.33 -17.77 10.95
N PHE A 234 16.30 -17.59 10.06
CA PHE A 234 16.74 -16.28 9.58
C PHE A 234 16.74 -16.17 8.05
N GLY A 235 16.40 -17.23 7.31
CA GLY A 235 16.44 -17.24 5.85
C GLY A 235 17.77 -17.78 5.31
N GLY A 236 17.79 -18.15 4.03
CA GLY A 236 18.95 -18.75 3.39
C GLY A 236 19.99 -17.72 2.97
N ILE A 237 20.94 -17.41 3.85
CA ILE A 237 22.18 -16.74 3.44
C ILE A 237 23.10 -17.80 2.84
N VAL A 238 23.54 -17.57 1.60
CA VAL A 238 24.41 -18.50 0.89
C VAL A 238 25.86 -18.12 1.15
N ASP A 239 26.48 -18.81 2.10
CA ASP A 239 27.92 -18.75 2.35
C ASP A 239 28.65 -19.87 1.58
N ASN A 240 28.94 -19.60 0.31
CA ASN A 240 29.57 -20.59 -0.59
C ASN A 240 30.96 -21.05 -0.12
N LYS A 241 31.64 -20.24 0.71
CA LYS A 241 32.96 -20.56 1.24
C LYS A 241 32.86 -21.32 2.57
N GLU A 242 31.65 -21.46 3.12
CA GLU A 242 31.38 -22.01 4.45
C GLU A 242 32.31 -21.38 5.51
N GLU A 243 32.50 -20.06 5.44
CA GLU A 243 33.35 -19.30 6.38
C GLU A 243 32.66 -19.14 7.74
N PHE A 244 31.35 -18.89 7.75
CA PHE A 244 30.54 -18.61 8.94
C PHE A 244 29.36 -19.57 9.08
N ILE A 245 28.82 -20.07 7.97
CA ILE A 245 27.66 -20.96 7.97
C ILE A 245 28.12 -22.35 7.55
N HIS A 246 27.98 -23.31 8.46
CA HIS A 246 28.43 -24.68 8.26
C HIS A 246 27.26 -25.66 8.33
N ARG A 247 27.35 -26.75 7.57
CA ARG A 247 26.38 -27.85 7.65
C ARG A 247 26.80 -28.90 8.66
N GLU A 248 26.02 -29.03 9.73
CA GLU A 248 26.33 -29.94 10.83
C GLU A 248 25.16 -30.78 11.30
N PHE A 249 25.47 -31.87 12.00
CA PHE A 249 24.47 -32.78 12.54
C PHE A 249 24.64 -32.96 14.06
N ASP A 250 23.71 -32.40 14.83
CA ASP A 250 23.66 -32.59 16.28
C ASP A 250 22.20 -32.60 16.78
N LYS A 251 21.72 -33.77 17.23
CA LYS A 251 20.35 -33.94 17.74
C LYS A 251 20.10 -33.28 19.08
N SER A 252 21.15 -32.97 19.85
CA SER A 252 21.04 -32.31 21.15
C SER A 252 20.88 -30.80 21.03
N LYS A 253 21.40 -30.21 19.94
CA LYS A 253 21.38 -28.77 19.68
C LYS A 253 20.37 -28.32 18.63
N SER A 254 20.02 -29.18 17.67
CA SER A 254 19.13 -28.83 16.55
C SER A 254 17.81 -29.59 16.56
N LYS A 255 16.70 -28.84 16.37
CA LYS A 255 15.37 -29.43 16.17
C LYS A 255 15.27 -30.13 14.82
N VAL A 256 15.93 -29.59 13.79
CA VAL A 256 15.96 -30.18 12.44
C VAL A 256 16.68 -31.52 12.46
N CYS A 257 17.87 -31.60 13.06
CA CYS A 257 18.60 -32.85 13.18
C CYS A 257 17.82 -33.89 13.96
N LEU A 258 17.14 -33.49 15.04
CA LEU A 258 16.31 -34.38 15.85
C LEU A 258 15.11 -34.93 15.06
N THR A 259 14.38 -34.07 14.35
CA THR A 259 13.10 -34.42 13.71
C THR A 259 13.24 -34.99 12.31
N MET A 260 14.12 -34.42 11.50
CA MET A 260 14.30 -34.80 10.09
C MET A 260 15.47 -35.76 9.88
N ASN A 261 16.31 -35.97 10.90
CA ASN A 261 17.51 -36.81 10.81
C ASN A 261 18.43 -36.40 9.64
N LYS A 262 18.59 -35.09 9.42
CA LYS A 262 19.46 -34.48 8.42
C LYS A 262 20.33 -33.38 9.03
N PRO A 263 21.52 -33.10 8.47
CA PRO A 263 22.31 -31.93 8.84
C PRO A 263 21.53 -30.63 8.64
N THR A 264 21.90 -29.60 9.39
CA THR A 264 21.29 -28.26 9.39
C THR A 264 22.38 -27.20 9.26
N ASP A 265 21.98 -25.99 8.92
CA ASP A 265 22.90 -24.85 8.84
C ASP A 265 23.13 -24.26 10.24
N VAL A 266 24.39 -24.07 10.59
CA VAL A 266 24.83 -23.51 11.87
C VAL A 266 25.67 -22.28 11.57
N LEU A 267 25.19 -21.11 11.99
CA LEU A 267 26.03 -19.91 12.02
C LEU A 267 26.99 -20.01 13.19
N ARG A 268 28.27 -19.74 12.93
CA ARG A 268 29.33 -19.62 13.92
C ARG A 268 29.99 -18.26 13.84
N LEU A 269 30.16 -17.64 15.00
CA LEU A 269 30.89 -16.38 15.14
C LEU A 269 31.87 -16.49 16.30
N SER A 270 33.13 -16.13 16.05
CA SER A 270 34.09 -15.75 17.08
C SER A 270 33.83 -14.32 17.54
N LYS A 271 34.41 -13.94 18.68
CA LYS A 271 34.31 -12.57 19.20
C LYS A 271 34.85 -11.55 18.19
N THR A 272 35.98 -11.83 17.56
CA THR A 272 36.61 -10.95 16.58
C THR A 272 35.73 -10.74 15.35
N GLU A 273 35.06 -11.79 14.86
CA GLU A 273 34.13 -11.69 13.72
C GLU A 273 32.87 -10.92 14.11
N TYR A 274 32.36 -11.13 15.32
CA TYR A 274 31.23 -10.36 15.84
C TYR A 274 31.57 -8.87 15.97
N GLU A 275 32.74 -8.53 16.49
CA GLU A 275 33.20 -7.14 16.61
C GLU A 275 33.40 -6.48 15.23
N ARG A 276 34.00 -7.19 14.26
CA ARG A 276 34.11 -6.74 12.86
C ARG A 276 32.73 -6.48 12.25
N MET A 277 31.79 -7.40 12.43
CA MET A 277 30.42 -7.28 11.96
C MET A 277 29.73 -6.02 12.50
N LEU A 278 29.85 -5.75 13.81
CA LEU A 278 29.29 -4.54 14.43
C LEU A 278 29.96 -3.26 13.89
N GLN A 279 31.28 -3.28 13.73
CA GLN A 279 32.04 -2.15 13.22
C GLN A 279 31.60 -1.78 11.80
N VAL A 280 31.57 -2.76 10.89
CA VAL A 280 31.16 -2.56 9.49
C VAL A 280 29.73 -2.00 9.43
N ALA A 281 28.80 -2.56 10.21
CA ALA A 281 27.41 -2.11 10.24
C ALA A 281 27.26 -0.67 10.80
N GLN A 282 28.12 -0.27 11.74
CA GLN A 282 28.14 1.11 12.24
C GLN A 282 28.72 2.08 11.21
N GLU A 283 29.82 1.69 10.54
CA GLU A 283 30.44 2.49 9.49
C GLU A 283 29.52 2.63 8.27
N LEU A 284 28.79 1.58 7.89
CA LEU A 284 27.81 1.60 6.79
C LEU A 284 26.67 2.56 7.12
N ARG A 285 26.11 2.50 8.32
CA ARG A 285 25.04 3.42 8.75
C ARG A 285 25.48 4.88 8.66
N LYS A 286 26.67 5.19 9.16
CA LYS A 286 27.23 6.54 9.05
C LYS A 286 27.42 6.95 7.58
N TYR A 287 27.97 6.05 6.76
CA TYR A 287 28.17 6.32 5.33
C TYR A 287 26.85 6.58 4.59
N THR A 288 25.78 5.84 4.91
CA THR A 288 24.43 6.06 4.38
C THR A 288 23.85 7.41 4.80
N GLU A 289 24.09 7.85 6.03
CA GLU A 289 23.67 9.19 6.50
C GLU A 289 24.42 10.30 5.78
N ASP A 290 25.73 10.16 5.61
CA ASP A 290 26.59 11.13 4.90
C ASP A 290 26.28 11.19 3.39
N ASN A 291 25.81 10.08 2.80
CA ASN A 291 25.48 9.94 1.38
C ASN A 291 23.97 9.76 1.14
N LYS A 292 23.14 10.44 1.94
CA LYS A 292 21.69 10.29 1.89
C LYS A 292 21.13 10.53 0.49
N PHE A 293 20.34 9.57 0.01
CA PHE A 293 19.65 9.65 -1.28
C PHE A 293 18.71 10.87 -1.34
N ASP A 294 18.75 11.59 -2.46
CA ASP A 294 17.90 12.74 -2.74
C ASP A 294 17.25 12.58 -4.12
N ILE A 295 15.96 12.23 -4.11
CA ILE A 295 15.17 12.02 -5.34
C ILE A 295 15.09 13.29 -6.20
N ASN A 296 15.18 14.48 -5.60
CA ASN A 296 15.08 15.76 -6.32
C ASN A 296 16.26 16.03 -7.26
N ARG A 297 17.32 15.20 -7.21
CA ARG A 297 18.40 15.26 -8.19
C ARG A 297 18.01 14.65 -9.54
N TYR A 298 16.89 13.92 -9.60
CA TYR A 298 16.49 13.13 -10.76
C TYR A 298 15.12 13.53 -11.34
N ILE A 299 14.30 14.27 -10.58
CA ILE A 299 12.94 14.69 -10.95
C ILE A 299 12.85 16.19 -11.21
#